data_AF-A0A522P6H3-F1
#
_entry.id   AF-A0A522P6H3-F1
#
_cell.length_a   1.000
_cell.length_b   1.000
_cell.length_c   1.000
_cell.angle_alpha   90.00
_cell.angle_beta   90.00
_cell.angle_gamma   90.00
#
_symmetry.space_group_name_H-M   'P 1'
#
loop_
_entity.id
_entity.type
_entity.pdbx_description
1 polymer ?
#
loop_
_entity_poly.entity_id
_entity_poly.type
_entity_poly.pdbx_seq_one_letter_code
_entity_poly.pdbx_strand_id
1 'polypeptide(L)'
;MVNALTRLLGRGKATAEATEAPATEHGPAQDAGSAATDTDAAPTDDTGKAPGADKAPKAPKDKAAGNDGGSHNRFGAWLSRPMTSFHLIIAIAGLLTTLGLIMVLSASGVRSYDADGSAWIIFGKQVLWTVIGLIACYTSLRMSVRFIRRVAFTGYVVTVILLVLVLVPGIGNLANGSRKWFVVAGFSMQPSELAKIAFAIWGAHMLAARRLERASLRELLIPLVPAAVIALALIVAQPDLGQTVSLGIILLALLWYAGLPLRVFGTSLLAVFMAGAILAMSAGYRSDRVRSWMNPENDPQDTGYQARQAKFALAHGGIFGDGLGQGTAKWNYLPNAHNDFIFAIIGEELGFIGAFGLLVLFGLFAYTGMRIARRSADPFLRLLTATTTMWVLGQAFINIGYVIGILPVTGIQLPLISAGGTSTAATLFMIGIMANAARHEPEAVVALRTGRDDKVNRLLRLPLPEPYSPTRLEAFRDRNRSRPQSVDAKRKGAGSPGRKAPRNADAPLRQAPPRAAGRPARQSAGGARSRARHHGSGQRYANLGANSGAGQGAGRRQQRRTRALEGQRYG
;
A
#
# COMPACT_ATOMS: atom_id res chain seq x y z
N MET A 1 -6.44 -37.10 23.45
CA MET A 1 -7.83 -36.77 23.04
C MET A 1 -8.04 -37.25 21.60
N VAL A 2 -8.08 -38.57 21.38
CA VAL A 2 -8.20 -39.20 20.07
C VAL A 2 -9.15 -40.39 20.23
N ASN A 3 -10.39 -40.25 19.76
CA ASN A 3 -11.38 -41.30 19.45
C ASN A 3 -12.77 -40.65 19.33
N ALA A 4 -13.09 -40.13 18.15
CA ALA A 4 -14.41 -39.54 17.84
C ALA A 4 -14.86 -39.78 16.40
N LEU A 5 -13.94 -39.76 15.41
CA LEU A 5 -14.28 -39.94 13.99
C LEU A 5 -14.39 -41.41 13.53
N THR A 6 -13.76 -42.35 14.25
CA THR A 6 -13.60 -43.77 13.84
C THR A 6 -14.88 -44.62 13.93
N ARG A 7 -16.06 -44.02 14.11
CA ARG A 7 -17.33 -44.73 14.37
C ARG A 7 -18.46 -44.44 13.37
N LEU A 8 -18.21 -43.72 12.27
CA LEU A 8 -19.27 -43.26 11.35
C LEU A 8 -19.19 -43.77 9.90
N LEU A 9 -18.20 -44.58 9.53
CA LEU A 9 -18.01 -45.09 8.16
C LEU A 9 -17.81 -46.61 8.11
N GLY A 10 -18.74 -47.37 8.70
CA GLY A 10 -18.59 -48.83 8.75
C GLY A 10 -19.86 -49.63 9.04
N ARG A 11 -20.75 -49.76 8.04
CA ARG A 11 -21.62 -50.97 7.89
C ARG A 11 -22.37 -51.04 6.55
N GLY A 12 -22.25 -52.19 5.89
CA GLY A 12 -23.09 -52.62 4.76
C GLY A 12 -22.54 -52.26 3.37
N LYS A 13 -22.50 -53.17 2.39
CA LYS A 13 -22.69 -54.65 2.44
C LYS A 13 -21.97 -55.24 1.20
N ALA A 14 -21.52 -56.50 1.26
CA ALA A 14 -20.77 -57.17 0.17
C ALA A 14 -21.66 -58.06 -0.72
N THR A 15 -21.04 -58.74 -1.70
CA THR A 15 -21.55 -59.55 -2.86
C THR A 15 -21.75 -58.76 -4.16
N ALA A 16 -21.27 -59.19 -5.34
CA ALA A 16 -20.34 -60.30 -5.68
C ALA A 16 -19.65 -60.08 -7.06
N GLU A 17 -18.83 -61.04 -7.48
CA GLU A 17 -18.21 -61.25 -8.80
C GLU A 17 -19.25 -61.44 -9.94
N ALA A 18 -18.95 -61.37 -11.25
CA ALA A 18 -17.87 -60.74 -12.03
C ALA A 18 -18.18 -60.88 -13.55
N THR A 19 -17.29 -60.34 -14.41
CA THR A 19 -17.06 -60.75 -15.82
C THR A 19 -17.95 -60.17 -16.93
N GLU A 20 -17.33 -60.06 -18.12
CA GLU A 20 -17.86 -59.98 -19.49
C GLU A 20 -18.33 -58.65 -20.14
N ALA A 21 -17.97 -58.57 -21.43
CA ALA A 21 -18.24 -57.62 -22.51
C ALA A 21 -17.90 -58.37 -23.83
N PRO A 22 -18.23 -57.91 -25.07
CA PRO A 22 -18.72 -56.58 -25.47
C PRO A 22 -19.89 -56.61 -26.50
N ALA A 23 -20.00 -55.56 -27.33
CA ALA A 23 -20.52 -55.51 -28.72
C ALA A 23 -21.89 -54.85 -29.03
N THR A 24 -21.88 -53.96 -30.04
CA THR A 24 -22.91 -53.74 -31.12
C THR A 24 -24.35 -53.26 -30.77
N GLU A 25 -25.07 -52.44 -31.56
CA GLU A 25 -24.76 -51.55 -32.70
C GLU A 25 -25.93 -50.55 -33.00
N HIS A 26 -25.69 -49.54 -33.87
CA HIS A 26 -26.69 -48.64 -34.53
C HIS A 26 -27.53 -47.72 -33.60
N GLY A 27 -28.21 -46.63 -34.04
CA GLY A 27 -28.29 -45.93 -35.34
C GLY A 27 -29.11 -44.60 -35.22
N PRO A 28 -29.08 -43.65 -36.19
CA PRO A 28 -29.55 -42.25 -35.98
C PRO A 28 -30.69 -41.72 -36.89
N ALA A 29 -31.44 -40.70 -36.41
CA ALA A 29 -32.19 -39.66 -37.14
C ALA A 29 -32.54 -38.53 -36.12
N GLN A 30 -32.47 -37.21 -36.37
CA GLN A 30 -33.09 -36.34 -37.40
C GLN A 30 -34.63 -36.26 -37.35
N ASP A 31 -35.16 -35.05 -37.11
CA ASP A 31 -36.04 -34.37 -38.09
C ASP A 31 -36.19 -32.85 -37.84
N ALA A 32 -36.78 -32.10 -38.77
CA ALA A 32 -37.01 -30.64 -38.69
C ALA A 32 -38.20 -30.16 -39.56
N GLY A 33 -38.75 -28.96 -39.31
CA GLY A 33 -39.61 -28.28 -40.31
C GLY A 33 -40.62 -27.22 -39.82
N SER A 34 -41.00 -26.32 -40.74
CA SER A 34 -42.10 -25.31 -40.70
C SER A 34 -42.00 -24.17 -39.65
N ALA A 35 -42.14 -22.86 -39.92
CA ALA A 35 -42.66 -22.05 -41.04
C ALA A 35 -44.21 -22.09 -41.23
N ALA A 36 -44.93 -21.01 -41.57
CA ALA A 36 -44.69 -19.55 -41.54
C ALA A 36 -46.04 -18.82 -41.85
N THR A 37 -46.10 -17.47 -41.69
CA THR A 37 -47.15 -16.53 -42.22
C THR A 37 -48.61 -16.75 -41.76
N ASP A 38 -49.61 -15.87 -41.84
CA ASP A 38 -49.79 -14.38 -41.85
C ASP A 38 -51.29 -14.10 -41.46
N THR A 39 -52.01 -12.95 -41.56
CA THR A 39 -51.88 -11.69 -42.34
C THR A 39 -52.77 -10.55 -41.76
N ASP A 40 -52.32 -9.29 -41.91
CA ASP A 40 -53.08 -8.06 -42.27
C ASP A 40 -54.17 -7.32 -41.41
N ALA A 41 -54.33 -6.04 -41.81
CA ALA A 41 -55.51 -5.16 -41.82
C ALA A 41 -56.00 -4.34 -40.58
N ALA A 42 -56.50 -3.14 -40.92
CA ALA A 42 -57.31 -2.15 -40.16
C ALA A 42 -58.24 -1.47 -41.22
N PRO A 43 -58.85 -0.26 -41.06
CA PRO A 43 -59.30 0.52 -39.88
C PRO A 43 -60.77 1.05 -39.98
N THR A 44 -61.31 1.66 -38.91
CA THR A 44 -62.41 2.69 -38.89
C THR A 44 -62.19 3.58 -37.64
N ASP A 45 -62.38 4.92 -37.60
CA ASP A 45 -63.54 5.81 -37.90
C ASP A 45 -64.76 5.57 -36.96
N ASP A 46 -65.49 6.57 -36.42
CA ASP A 46 -65.56 8.04 -36.70
C ASP A 46 -66.02 8.93 -35.48
N THR A 47 -65.94 10.26 -35.66
CA THR A 47 -66.65 11.44 -35.05
C THR A 47 -66.89 11.66 -33.53
N GLY A 48 -66.71 12.94 -33.11
CA GLY A 48 -67.25 13.52 -31.87
C GLY A 48 -66.89 15.01 -31.67
N LYS A 49 -67.83 15.88 -31.25
CA LYS A 49 -67.67 17.36 -31.20
C LYS A 49 -68.43 18.01 -30.02
N ALA A 50 -68.02 19.14 -29.44
CA ALA A 50 -66.72 19.83 -29.56
C ALA A 50 -66.26 20.65 -28.31
N PRO A 51 -66.82 21.83 -27.93
CA PRO A 51 -65.94 22.89 -27.40
C PRO A 51 -66.29 23.50 -26.03
N GLY A 52 -65.27 23.95 -25.28
CA GLY A 52 -65.45 24.90 -24.16
C GLY A 52 -64.23 25.15 -23.25
N ALA A 53 -63.89 26.43 -23.03
CA ALA A 53 -63.18 27.02 -21.87
C ALA A 53 -61.71 26.62 -21.52
N ASP A 54 -60.76 27.39 -22.06
CA ASP A 54 -59.84 28.29 -21.31
C ASP A 54 -59.13 27.81 -20.00
N LYS A 55 -57.82 27.48 -20.06
CA LYS A 55 -56.69 28.37 -19.61
C LYS A 55 -55.31 27.68 -19.42
N ALA A 56 -54.29 28.56 -19.36
CA ALA A 56 -52.89 28.37 -18.91
C ALA A 56 -51.89 27.67 -19.88
N PRO A 57 -50.77 28.33 -20.25
CA PRO A 57 -49.76 27.75 -21.15
C PRO A 57 -48.76 26.83 -20.43
N LYS A 58 -48.36 25.74 -21.08
CA LYS A 58 -47.20 24.92 -20.68
C LYS A 58 -45.94 25.41 -21.40
N ALA A 59 -44.82 25.42 -20.68
CA ALA A 59 -43.51 25.79 -21.23
C ALA A 59 -43.02 24.79 -22.31
N PRO A 60 -42.11 25.21 -23.22
CA PRO A 60 -41.63 24.35 -24.29
C PRO A 60 -40.92 23.09 -23.78
N LYS A 61 -41.15 21.95 -24.45
CA LYS A 61 -40.26 20.79 -24.38
C LYS A 61 -39.29 20.88 -25.56
N ASP A 62 -38.06 21.29 -25.30
CA ASP A 62 -37.01 21.23 -26.31
C ASP A 62 -36.72 19.77 -26.69
N LYS A 63 -36.79 19.49 -27.99
CA LYS A 63 -36.53 18.15 -28.55
C LYS A 63 -35.02 17.93 -28.66
N ALA A 64 -34.42 17.31 -27.65
CA ALA A 64 -33.09 16.73 -27.80
C ALA A 64 -33.14 15.55 -28.79
N ALA A 65 -32.48 15.68 -29.94
CA ALA A 65 -32.34 14.61 -30.92
C ALA A 65 -31.12 13.70 -30.59
N GLY A 66 -31.20 12.42 -30.95
CA GLY A 66 -30.01 11.55 -31.14
C GLY A 66 -29.37 11.82 -32.50
N ASN A 67 -28.30 11.12 -32.95
CA ASN A 67 -27.62 9.89 -32.51
C ASN A 67 -26.09 10.04 -32.77
N ASP A 68 -25.15 9.15 -32.42
CA ASP A 68 -25.20 7.81 -31.83
C ASP A 68 -23.98 7.54 -30.89
N GLY A 69 -23.61 6.26 -30.69
CA GLY A 69 -22.45 5.75 -29.95
C GLY A 69 -22.68 4.33 -29.36
N GLY A 70 -23.70 3.61 -29.83
CA GLY A 70 -24.46 2.59 -29.07
C GLY A 70 -23.84 1.22 -28.80
N SER A 71 -22.52 1.09 -28.63
CA SER A 71 -21.90 -0.21 -28.25
C SER A 71 -20.76 -0.11 -27.23
N HIS A 72 -19.72 0.68 -27.54
CA HIS A 72 -18.49 0.74 -26.74
C HIS A 72 -18.68 1.21 -25.28
N ASN A 73 -19.80 1.86 -24.96
CA ASN A 73 -19.97 2.53 -23.67
C ASN A 73 -20.53 1.66 -22.53
N ARG A 74 -20.89 0.38 -22.76
CA ARG A 74 -21.37 -0.51 -21.67
C ARG A 74 -20.29 -0.77 -20.61
N PHE A 75 -19.04 -0.95 -21.02
CA PHE A 75 -17.90 -1.13 -20.11
C PHE A 75 -17.55 0.19 -19.40
N GLY A 76 -17.56 1.31 -20.12
CA GLY A 76 -17.39 2.66 -19.56
C GLY A 76 -18.44 2.98 -18.49
N ALA A 77 -19.71 2.69 -18.76
CA ALA A 77 -20.84 2.89 -17.84
C ALA A 77 -20.87 1.92 -16.64
N TRP A 78 -20.14 0.80 -16.70
CA TRP A 78 -19.89 -0.06 -15.54
C TRP A 78 -18.70 0.46 -14.71
N LEU A 79 -17.63 0.90 -15.37
CA LEU A 79 -16.48 1.52 -14.71
C LEU A 79 -16.85 2.85 -14.02
N SER A 80 -17.79 3.63 -14.55
CA SER A 80 -18.21 4.91 -13.93
C SER A 80 -19.08 4.76 -12.68
N ARG A 81 -19.53 3.55 -12.30
CA ARG A 81 -20.37 3.37 -11.10
C ARG A 81 -19.57 3.65 -9.81
N PRO A 82 -20.18 4.30 -8.80
CA PRO A 82 -19.49 4.70 -7.57
C PRO A 82 -18.80 3.57 -6.80
N MET A 83 -19.38 2.37 -6.78
CA MET A 83 -18.86 1.22 -6.03
C MET A 83 -17.88 0.33 -6.82
N THR A 84 -17.61 0.60 -8.10
CA THR A 84 -16.85 -0.34 -8.94
C THR A 84 -15.40 -0.53 -8.47
N SER A 85 -14.75 0.51 -7.94
CA SER A 85 -13.41 0.41 -7.35
C SER A 85 -13.35 -0.60 -6.18
N PHE A 86 -14.36 -0.60 -5.32
CA PHE A 86 -14.45 -1.48 -4.15
C PHE A 86 -14.74 -2.93 -4.55
N HIS A 87 -15.66 -3.15 -5.49
CA HIS A 87 -15.95 -4.50 -5.99
C HIS A 87 -14.76 -5.10 -6.75
N LEU A 88 -14.06 -4.30 -7.58
CA LEU A 88 -12.85 -4.75 -8.28
C LEU A 88 -11.76 -5.21 -7.31
N ILE A 89 -11.39 -4.39 -6.31
CA ILE A 89 -10.24 -4.73 -5.44
C ILE A 89 -10.53 -5.98 -4.58
N ILE A 90 -11.78 -6.16 -4.13
CA ILE A 90 -12.21 -7.37 -3.41
C ILE A 90 -12.24 -8.59 -4.33
N ALA A 91 -12.77 -8.47 -5.54
CA ALA A 91 -12.84 -9.59 -6.50
C ALA A 91 -11.45 -10.05 -6.95
N ILE A 92 -10.55 -9.12 -7.28
CA ILE A 92 -9.18 -9.42 -7.70
C ILE A 92 -8.39 -10.07 -6.54
N ALA A 93 -8.53 -9.54 -5.32
CA ALA A 93 -7.90 -10.14 -4.13
C ALA A 93 -8.44 -11.55 -3.85
N GLY A 94 -9.74 -11.77 -4.01
CA GLY A 94 -10.37 -13.10 -3.90
C GLY A 94 -9.82 -14.07 -4.94
N LEU A 95 -9.79 -13.68 -6.22
CA LEU A 95 -9.26 -14.51 -7.31
C LEU A 95 -7.78 -14.86 -7.10
N LEU A 96 -6.93 -13.89 -6.76
CA LEU A 96 -5.52 -14.13 -6.46
C LEU A 96 -5.34 -15.05 -5.25
N THR A 97 -6.10 -14.85 -4.16
CA THR A 97 -5.98 -15.68 -2.95
C THR A 97 -6.47 -17.12 -3.18
N THR A 98 -7.58 -17.30 -3.91
CA THR A 98 -8.10 -18.63 -4.26
C THR A 98 -7.15 -19.37 -5.20
N LEU A 99 -6.62 -18.69 -6.23
CA LEU A 99 -5.60 -19.27 -7.12
C LEU A 99 -4.34 -19.65 -6.33
N GLY A 100 -3.88 -18.78 -5.42
CA GLY A 100 -2.78 -19.07 -4.51
C GLY A 100 -3.00 -20.32 -3.66
N LEU A 101 -4.16 -20.47 -3.03
CA LEU A 101 -4.49 -21.68 -2.27
C LEU A 101 -4.49 -22.95 -3.12
N ILE A 102 -5.05 -22.90 -4.34
CA ILE A 102 -5.05 -24.03 -5.28
C ILE A 102 -3.61 -24.41 -5.68
N MET A 103 -2.78 -23.43 -6.04
CA MET A 103 -1.42 -23.68 -6.49
C MET A 103 -0.48 -24.07 -5.35
N VAL A 104 -0.67 -23.56 -4.13
CA VAL A 104 0.05 -24.03 -2.94
C VAL A 104 -0.35 -25.46 -2.58
N LEU A 105 -1.63 -25.83 -2.69
CA LEU A 105 -2.06 -27.22 -2.51
C LEU A 105 -1.33 -28.14 -3.50
N SER A 106 -1.36 -27.80 -4.79
CA SER A 106 -0.67 -28.59 -5.82
C SER A 106 0.85 -28.66 -5.58
N ALA A 107 1.52 -27.53 -5.34
CA ALA A 107 2.98 -27.44 -5.21
C ALA A 107 3.55 -27.90 -3.84
N SER A 108 2.72 -28.27 -2.85
CA SER A 108 3.19 -28.69 -1.53
C SER A 108 2.85 -30.14 -1.14
N GLY A 109 1.85 -30.77 -1.79
CA GLY A 109 1.37 -32.10 -1.40
C GLY A 109 2.45 -33.19 -1.36
N VAL A 110 3.39 -33.21 -2.31
CA VAL A 110 4.48 -34.20 -2.35
C VAL A 110 5.46 -33.99 -1.18
N ARG A 111 6.03 -32.78 -1.06
CA ARG A 111 7.13 -32.50 -0.14
C ARG A 111 6.77 -32.62 1.35
N SER A 112 5.49 -32.53 1.70
CA SER A 112 5.02 -32.79 3.08
C SER A 112 4.75 -34.27 3.37
N TYR A 113 4.75 -35.15 2.37
CA TYR A 113 4.74 -36.60 2.57
C TYR A 113 6.11 -37.08 3.06
N ASP A 114 7.18 -36.70 2.35
CA ASP A 114 8.56 -37.16 2.62
C ASP A 114 9.13 -36.74 3.99
N ALA A 115 8.72 -35.56 4.50
CA ALA A 115 9.35 -34.92 5.66
C ALA A 115 8.61 -35.14 6.99
N ASP A 116 7.27 -35.03 6.98
CA ASP A 116 6.42 -35.07 8.18
C ASP A 116 5.36 -36.20 8.13
N GLY A 117 5.34 -37.02 7.07
CA GLY A 117 4.37 -38.11 6.88
C GLY A 117 2.93 -37.63 6.60
N SER A 118 2.72 -36.35 6.27
CA SER A 118 1.38 -35.80 6.02
C SER A 118 1.40 -34.63 5.04
N ALA A 119 0.96 -34.91 3.80
CA ALA A 119 0.84 -33.99 2.66
C ALA A 119 0.14 -32.64 2.96
N TRP A 120 -0.60 -32.55 4.08
CA TRP A 120 -1.48 -31.43 4.41
C TRP A 120 -0.84 -30.34 5.28
N ILE A 121 0.38 -30.53 5.80
CA ILE A 121 0.95 -29.63 6.82
C ILE A 121 1.28 -28.22 6.28
N ILE A 122 1.87 -28.11 5.09
CA ILE A 122 2.17 -26.81 4.47
C ILE A 122 0.88 -26.11 4.04
N PHE A 123 -0.02 -26.82 3.34
CA PHE A 123 -1.31 -26.29 2.93
C PHE A 123 -2.18 -25.85 4.12
N GLY A 124 -2.29 -26.65 5.17
CA GLY A 124 -3.04 -26.33 6.39
C GLY A 124 -2.50 -25.07 7.09
N LYS A 125 -1.17 -24.91 7.15
CA LYS A 125 -0.55 -23.66 7.64
C LYS A 125 -0.88 -22.47 6.74
N GLN A 126 -0.87 -22.62 5.42
CA GLN A 126 -1.23 -21.54 4.48
C GLN A 126 -2.72 -21.17 4.58
N VAL A 127 -3.64 -22.14 4.71
CA VAL A 127 -5.07 -21.91 4.92
C VAL A 127 -5.30 -21.16 6.23
N LEU A 128 -4.68 -21.60 7.33
CA LEU A 128 -4.76 -20.94 8.65
C LEU A 128 -4.30 -19.48 8.58
N TRP A 129 -3.16 -19.21 7.94
CA TRP A 129 -2.68 -17.84 7.74
C TRP A 129 -3.54 -17.03 6.76
N THR A 130 -4.18 -17.66 5.78
CA THR A 130 -5.14 -17.01 4.90
C THR A 130 -6.41 -16.61 5.64
N VAL A 131 -6.93 -17.45 6.55
CA VAL A 131 -8.05 -17.11 7.44
C VAL A 131 -7.68 -15.94 8.36
N ILE A 132 -6.48 -15.95 8.97
CA ILE A 132 -5.95 -14.82 9.75
C ILE A 132 -5.88 -13.56 8.87
N GLY A 133 -5.43 -13.68 7.62
CA GLY A 133 -5.38 -12.59 6.65
C GLY A 133 -6.75 -12.04 6.25
N LEU A 134 -7.76 -12.89 6.08
CA LEU A 134 -9.13 -12.49 5.79
C LEU A 134 -9.77 -11.75 6.98
N ILE A 135 -9.48 -12.19 8.21
CA ILE A 135 -9.84 -11.46 9.44
C ILE A 135 -9.13 -10.10 9.50
N ALA A 136 -7.85 -10.05 9.13
CA ALA A 136 -7.06 -8.81 9.06
C ALA A 136 -7.58 -7.84 7.97
N CYS A 137 -8.02 -8.37 6.82
CA CYS A 137 -8.69 -7.63 5.75
C CYS A 137 -10.04 -7.06 6.22
N TYR A 138 -10.90 -7.88 6.82
CA TYR A 138 -12.21 -7.46 7.32
C TYR A 138 -12.12 -6.44 8.47
N THR A 139 -11.16 -6.60 9.39
CA THR A 139 -10.95 -5.65 10.49
C THR A 139 -10.40 -4.31 10.01
N SER A 140 -9.38 -4.30 9.15
CA SER A 140 -8.85 -3.08 8.53
C SER A 140 -9.88 -2.37 7.63
N LEU A 141 -10.71 -3.12 6.90
CA LEU A 141 -11.85 -2.58 6.14
C LEU A 141 -12.86 -1.84 7.02
N ARG A 142 -12.98 -2.22 8.31
CA ARG A 142 -13.86 -1.56 9.30
C ARG A 142 -13.16 -0.50 10.15
N MET A 143 -11.84 -0.33 10.06
CA MET A 143 -11.13 0.74 10.77
C MET A 143 -11.50 2.12 10.22
N SER A 144 -11.56 3.12 11.11
CA SER A 144 -11.70 4.51 10.69
C SER A 144 -10.34 5.08 10.24
N VAL A 145 -10.35 5.89 9.19
CA VAL A 145 -9.14 6.57 8.67
C VAL A 145 -8.46 7.40 9.78
N ARG A 146 -9.25 7.98 10.69
CA ARG A 146 -8.77 8.70 11.88
C ARG A 146 -7.96 7.80 12.82
N PHE A 147 -8.39 6.56 13.05
CA PHE A 147 -7.67 5.60 13.89
C PHE A 147 -6.36 5.16 13.23
N ILE A 148 -6.40 4.78 11.94
CA ILE A 148 -5.22 4.35 11.18
C ILE A 148 -4.12 5.44 11.22
N ARG A 149 -4.48 6.71 10.99
CA ARG A 149 -3.56 7.85 11.13
C ARG A 149 -3.01 7.99 12.55
N ARG A 150 -3.87 7.94 13.58
CA ARG A 150 -3.48 8.10 15.00
C ARG A 150 -2.45 7.06 15.44
N VAL A 151 -2.62 5.81 15.03
CA VAL A 151 -1.69 4.72 15.43
C VAL A 151 -0.46 4.62 14.53
N ALA A 152 -0.38 5.37 13.43
CA ALA A 152 0.65 5.18 12.41
C ALA A 152 2.09 5.29 12.95
N PHE A 153 2.42 6.36 13.68
CA PHE A 153 3.76 6.55 14.25
C PHE A 153 4.06 5.53 15.36
N THR A 154 3.12 5.31 16.28
CA THR A 154 3.29 4.34 17.38
C THR A 154 3.47 2.93 16.84
N GLY A 155 2.68 2.52 15.84
CA GLY A 155 2.80 1.25 15.14
C GLY A 155 4.16 1.10 14.46
N TYR A 156 4.66 2.16 13.82
CA TYR A 156 6.00 2.14 13.24
C TYR A 156 7.09 1.93 14.29
N VAL A 157 7.06 2.70 15.38
CA VAL A 157 8.00 2.54 16.51
C VAL A 157 7.94 1.12 17.10
N VAL A 158 6.73 0.57 17.31
CA VAL A 158 6.55 -0.82 17.75
C VAL A 158 7.19 -1.80 16.78
N THR A 159 7.02 -1.64 15.46
CA THR A 159 7.66 -2.54 14.48
C THR A 159 9.18 -2.41 14.43
N VAL A 160 9.75 -1.22 14.67
CA VAL A 160 11.21 -1.05 14.84
C VAL A 160 11.70 -1.79 16.08
N ILE A 161 10.95 -1.74 17.20
CA ILE A 161 11.28 -2.51 18.42
C ILE A 161 11.22 -4.03 18.13
N LEU A 162 10.22 -4.51 17.39
CA LEU A 162 10.13 -5.92 16.99
C LEU A 162 11.28 -6.35 16.05
N LEU A 163 11.74 -5.46 15.16
CA LEU A 163 12.92 -5.69 14.31
C LEU A 163 14.24 -5.75 15.10
N VAL A 164 14.34 -5.06 16.25
CA VAL A 164 15.46 -5.22 17.19
C VAL A 164 15.34 -6.53 17.97
N LEU A 165 14.15 -6.82 18.53
CA LEU A 165 13.93 -8.00 19.37
C LEU A 165 14.17 -9.32 18.63
N VAL A 166 13.91 -9.41 17.32
CA VAL A 166 14.14 -10.64 16.54
C VAL A 166 15.62 -10.93 16.24
N LEU A 167 16.52 -9.97 16.46
CA LEU A 167 17.98 -10.21 16.39
C LEU A 167 18.50 -10.91 17.66
N VAL A 168 17.83 -10.71 18.80
CA VAL A 168 18.26 -11.16 20.13
C VAL A 168 18.26 -12.69 20.19
N PRO A 169 19.38 -13.34 20.59
CA PRO A 169 19.43 -14.78 20.83
C PRO A 169 18.35 -15.21 21.83
N GLY A 170 17.66 -16.31 21.55
CA GLY A 170 16.59 -16.85 22.41
C GLY A 170 15.22 -16.20 22.23
N ILE A 171 15.12 -15.00 21.62
CA ILE A 171 13.83 -14.41 21.21
C ILE A 171 13.60 -14.67 19.71
N GLY A 172 14.59 -14.36 18.87
CA GLY A 172 14.55 -14.67 17.44
C GLY A 172 14.90 -16.13 17.15
N ASN A 173 14.01 -16.84 16.45
CA ASN A 173 14.26 -18.19 15.96
C ASN A 173 15.27 -18.16 14.80
N LEU A 174 16.32 -18.98 14.90
CA LEU A 174 17.35 -19.13 13.88
C LEU A 174 16.95 -20.22 12.88
N ALA A 175 16.67 -19.83 11.64
CA ALA A 175 16.35 -20.74 10.54
C ALA A 175 17.15 -20.36 9.29
N ASN A 176 17.68 -21.35 8.56
CA ASN A 176 18.47 -21.17 7.34
C ASN A 176 19.58 -20.10 7.48
N GLY A 177 20.30 -20.15 8.61
CA GLY A 177 21.40 -19.21 8.90
C GLY A 177 20.99 -17.80 9.32
N SER A 178 19.70 -17.50 9.57
CA SER A 178 19.27 -16.15 9.99
C SER A 178 18.15 -16.14 11.03
N ARG A 179 18.13 -15.10 11.88
CA ARG A 179 17.05 -14.80 12.82
C ARG A 179 16.11 -13.75 12.23
N LYS A 180 14.95 -14.21 11.76
CA LYS A 180 13.92 -13.39 11.09
C LYS A 180 12.52 -13.56 11.68
N TRP A 181 12.31 -14.62 12.47
CA TRP A 181 10.99 -15.08 12.87
C TRP A 181 10.89 -15.16 14.40
N PHE A 182 9.77 -14.70 14.94
CA PHE A 182 9.30 -15.16 16.24
C PHE A 182 8.49 -16.44 16.03
N VAL A 183 8.76 -17.48 16.80
CA VAL A 183 8.02 -18.76 16.74
C VAL A 183 7.38 -19.02 18.10
N VAL A 184 6.05 -19.03 18.14
CA VAL A 184 5.27 -19.21 19.37
C VAL A 184 4.16 -20.22 19.11
N ALA A 185 4.11 -21.31 19.88
CA ALA A 185 3.10 -22.37 19.77
C ALA A 185 2.85 -22.88 18.32
N GLY A 186 3.91 -22.98 17.51
CA GLY A 186 3.84 -23.41 16.11
C GLY A 186 3.52 -22.30 15.08
N PHE A 187 3.17 -21.09 15.52
CA PHE A 187 2.98 -19.93 14.65
C PHE A 187 4.30 -19.18 14.46
N SER A 188 4.70 -18.96 13.21
CA SER A 188 5.90 -18.17 12.83
C SER A 188 5.50 -16.78 12.33
N MET A 189 5.94 -15.72 13.01
CA MET A 189 5.67 -14.32 12.64
C MET A 189 6.96 -13.59 12.25
N GLN A 190 6.98 -12.95 11.06
CA GLN A 190 8.14 -12.20 10.55
C GLN A 190 7.93 -10.68 10.77
N PRO A 191 8.69 -10.00 11.66
CA PRO A 191 8.45 -8.60 11.99
C PRO A 191 8.62 -7.62 10.83
N SER A 192 9.42 -7.98 9.82
CA SER A 192 9.61 -7.19 8.59
C SER A 192 8.32 -6.99 7.79
N GLU A 193 7.38 -7.95 7.82
CA GLU A 193 6.07 -7.79 7.18
C GLU A 193 5.24 -6.70 7.85
N LEU A 194 5.23 -6.67 9.19
CA LEU A 194 4.58 -5.61 9.96
C LEU A 194 5.31 -4.27 9.78
N ALA A 195 6.64 -4.27 9.73
CA ALA A 195 7.43 -3.05 9.52
C ALA A 195 7.14 -2.39 8.16
N LYS A 196 6.97 -3.17 7.08
CA LYS A 196 6.52 -2.67 5.77
C LYS A 196 5.15 -2.00 5.84
N ILE A 197 4.17 -2.66 6.47
CA ILE A 197 2.82 -2.11 6.71
C ILE A 197 2.92 -0.78 7.46
N ALA A 198 3.59 -0.78 8.61
CA ALA A 198 3.66 0.38 9.48
C ALA A 198 4.44 1.53 8.84
N PHE A 199 5.52 1.25 8.12
CA PHE A 199 6.27 2.26 7.36
C PHE A 199 5.46 2.85 6.21
N ALA A 200 4.70 2.03 5.45
CA ALA A 200 3.82 2.52 4.40
C ALA A 200 2.73 3.45 4.95
N ILE A 201 2.07 3.04 6.04
CA ILE A 201 1.01 3.82 6.71
C ILE A 201 1.58 5.11 7.31
N TRP A 202 2.68 5.03 8.07
CA TRP A 202 3.30 6.19 8.70
C TRP A 202 3.89 7.17 7.67
N GLY A 203 4.62 6.67 6.68
CA GLY A 203 5.17 7.48 5.60
C GLY A 203 4.06 8.20 4.82
N ALA A 204 3.00 7.50 4.43
CA ALA A 204 1.85 8.13 3.76
C ALA A 204 1.17 9.19 4.65
N HIS A 205 1.02 8.94 5.96
CA HIS A 205 0.43 9.91 6.88
C HIS A 205 1.31 11.15 7.05
N MET A 206 2.60 10.96 7.30
CA MET A 206 3.58 12.02 7.54
C MET A 206 3.79 12.88 6.29
N LEU A 207 3.91 12.29 5.11
CA LEU A 207 4.05 13.04 3.86
C LEU A 207 2.74 13.74 3.48
N ALA A 208 1.57 13.16 3.74
CA ALA A 208 0.30 13.87 3.56
C ALA A 208 0.21 15.11 4.45
N ALA A 209 0.50 14.99 5.75
CA ALA A 209 0.45 16.10 6.70
C ALA A 209 1.42 17.24 6.32
N ARG A 210 2.70 16.92 6.09
CA ARG A 210 3.71 17.94 5.79
C ARG A 210 3.58 18.56 4.39
N ARG A 211 3.05 17.83 3.41
CA ARG A 211 2.73 18.39 2.08
C ARG A 211 1.57 19.40 2.15
N LEU A 212 0.61 19.21 3.05
CA LEU A 212 -0.45 20.18 3.36
C LEU A 212 0.11 21.47 3.99
N GLU A 213 1.17 21.36 4.78
CA GLU A 213 1.87 22.48 5.43
C GLU A 213 2.76 23.30 4.47
N ARG A 214 2.98 22.83 3.23
CA ARG A 214 4.02 23.30 2.30
C ARG A 214 5.44 23.16 2.85
N ALA A 215 5.66 22.13 3.67
CA ALA A 215 6.97 21.83 4.25
C ALA A 215 8.06 21.72 3.17
N SER A 216 9.27 22.16 3.49
CA SER A 216 10.39 22.09 2.54
C SER A 216 10.76 20.63 2.22
N LEU A 217 11.47 20.43 1.11
CA LEU A 217 12.04 19.13 0.74
C LEU A 217 12.86 18.53 1.90
N ARG A 218 13.57 19.36 2.65
CA ARG A 218 14.35 18.94 3.82
C ARG A 218 13.46 18.48 4.97
N GLU A 219 12.35 19.18 5.25
CA GLU A 219 11.37 18.78 6.26
C GLU A 219 10.56 17.53 5.89
N LEU A 220 10.46 17.19 4.59
CA LEU A 220 9.88 15.93 4.12
C LEU A 220 10.86 14.75 4.27
N LEU A 221 12.14 14.95 3.95
CA LEU A 221 13.15 13.88 3.99
C LEU A 221 13.75 13.60 5.38
N ILE A 222 13.97 14.63 6.21
CA ILE A 222 14.53 14.47 7.57
C ILE A 222 13.78 13.45 8.44
N PRO A 223 12.43 13.36 8.44
CA PRO A 223 11.75 12.27 9.12
C PRO A 223 11.81 10.96 8.32
N LEU A 224 11.45 10.97 7.03
CA LEU A 224 11.22 9.75 6.25
C LEU A 224 12.49 8.92 6.04
N VAL A 225 13.60 9.55 5.65
CA VAL A 225 14.80 8.83 5.21
C VAL A 225 15.53 8.18 6.39
N PRO A 226 15.82 8.85 7.53
CA PRO A 226 16.40 8.20 8.69
C PRO A 226 15.51 7.08 9.25
N ALA A 227 14.19 7.26 9.26
CA ALA A 227 13.26 6.21 9.63
C ALA A 227 13.42 4.97 8.71
N ALA A 228 13.40 5.17 7.39
CA ALA A 228 13.60 4.10 6.43
C ALA A 228 14.97 3.41 6.59
N VAL A 229 16.03 4.19 6.78
CA VAL A 229 17.40 3.70 7.00
C VAL A 229 17.50 2.85 8.27
N ILE A 230 16.82 3.22 9.36
CA ILE A 230 16.80 2.41 10.59
C ILE A 230 16.13 1.04 10.34
N ALA A 231 14.95 1.01 9.70
CA ALA A 231 14.27 -0.25 9.41
C ALA A 231 15.03 -1.10 8.37
N LEU A 232 15.60 -0.48 7.32
CA LEU A 232 16.46 -1.16 6.36
C LEU A 232 17.69 -1.76 7.05
N ALA A 233 18.42 -0.99 7.87
CA ALA A 233 19.60 -1.47 8.59
C ALA A 233 19.29 -2.67 9.51
N LEU A 234 18.14 -2.67 10.19
CA LEU A 234 17.73 -3.79 11.03
C LEU A 234 17.34 -5.04 10.21
N ILE A 235 16.66 -4.88 9.07
CA ILE A 235 16.33 -5.99 8.16
C ILE A 235 17.59 -6.54 7.47
N VAL A 236 18.56 -5.66 7.17
CA VAL A 236 19.90 -6.01 6.69
C VAL A 236 20.69 -6.80 7.73
N ALA A 237 20.57 -6.44 9.02
CA ALA A 237 21.14 -7.19 10.13
C ALA A 237 20.44 -8.55 10.40
N GLN A 238 19.29 -8.82 9.75
CA GLN A 238 18.61 -10.14 9.70
C GLN A 238 18.94 -10.92 8.41
N PRO A 239 20.09 -10.67 7.75
CA PRO A 239 20.35 -11.02 6.35
C PRO A 239 19.14 -11.24 5.41
N ASP A 240 18.23 -10.26 5.29
CA ASP A 240 17.03 -10.36 4.44
C ASP A 240 17.02 -9.40 3.23
N LEU A 241 17.57 -9.87 2.11
CA LEU A 241 17.54 -9.16 0.83
C LEU A 241 16.11 -8.89 0.34
N GLY A 242 15.22 -9.88 0.42
CA GLY A 242 13.86 -9.77 -0.13
C GLY A 242 13.02 -8.73 0.60
N GLN A 243 13.10 -8.70 1.93
CA GLN A 243 12.44 -7.69 2.76
C GLN A 243 13.11 -6.32 2.64
N THR A 244 14.44 -6.25 2.49
CA THR A 244 15.18 -5.00 2.22
C THR A 244 14.72 -4.35 0.92
N VAL A 245 14.67 -5.12 -0.18
CA VAL A 245 14.19 -4.64 -1.49
C VAL A 245 12.71 -4.26 -1.42
N SER A 246 11.87 -5.07 -0.76
CA SER A 246 10.45 -4.79 -0.58
C SER A 246 10.20 -3.49 0.20
N LEU A 247 10.99 -3.19 1.23
CA LEU A 247 10.90 -1.91 1.97
C LEU A 247 11.47 -0.74 1.15
N GLY A 248 12.51 -0.97 0.35
CA GLY A 248 13.04 -0.02 -0.62
C GLY A 248 12.01 0.41 -1.66
N ILE A 249 11.20 -0.52 -2.19
CA ILE A 249 10.09 -0.22 -3.11
C ILE A 249 9.04 0.68 -2.43
N ILE A 250 8.70 0.42 -1.16
CA ILE A 250 7.76 1.27 -0.39
C ILE A 250 8.31 2.68 -0.23
N LEU A 251 9.59 2.84 0.15
CA LEU A 251 10.26 4.14 0.24
C LEU A 251 10.22 4.89 -1.10
N LEU A 252 10.61 4.23 -2.19
CA LEU A 252 10.65 4.82 -3.53
C LEU A 252 9.26 5.23 -4.02
N ALA A 253 8.23 4.41 -3.77
CA ALA A 253 6.85 4.72 -4.11
C ALA A 253 6.31 5.92 -3.30
N LEU A 254 6.61 6.01 -1.99
CA LEU A 254 6.26 7.17 -1.16
C LEU A 254 6.89 8.46 -1.69
N LEU A 255 8.19 8.43 -2.01
CA LEU A 255 8.93 9.56 -2.57
C LEU A 255 8.36 10.01 -3.92
N TRP A 256 8.05 9.04 -4.79
CA TRP A 256 7.50 9.27 -6.12
C TRP A 256 6.08 9.86 -6.08
N TYR A 257 5.14 9.22 -5.38
CA TYR A 257 3.74 9.65 -5.38
C TYR A 257 3.48 10.91 -4.54
N ALA A 258 4.37 11.27 -3.62
CA ALA A 258 4.37 12.59 -3.00
C ALA A 258 4.88 13.70 -3.93
N GLY A 259 5.55 13.35 -5.03
CA GLY A 259 6.08 14.27 -6.02
C GLY A 259 7.34 15.00 -5.55
N LEU A 260 8.27 14.30 -4.88
CA LEU A 260 9.59 14.86 -4.58
C LEU A 260 10.44 14.92 -5.87
N PRO A 261 11.42 15.85 -5.98
CA PRO A 261 12.18 16.03 -7.21
C PRO A 261 12.94 14.78 -7.65
N LEU A 262 13.01 14.56 -8.96
CA LEU A 262 13.61 13.36 -9.57
C LEU A 262 15.05 13.09 -9.12
N ARG A 263 15.82 14.13 -8.76
CA ARG A 263 17.16 14.00 -8.16
C ARG A 263 17.14 13.20 -6.86
N VAL A 264 16.18 13.45 -5.97
CA VAL A 264 16.02 12.75 -4.68
C VAL A 264 15.60 11.29 -4.91
N PHE A 265 14.65 11.08 -5.82
CA PHE A 265 14.22 9.74 -6.20
C PHE A 265 15.40 8.94 -6.78
N GLY A 266 16.19 9.54 -7.69
CA GLY A 266 17.38 8.92 -8.27
C GLY A 266 18.47 8.60 -7.24
N THR A 267 18.79 9.50 -6.30
CA THR A 267 19.76 9.19 -5.23
C THR A 267 19.25 8.13 -4.26
N SER A 268 17.95 8.11 -3.97
CA SER A 268 17.34 7.06 -3.13
C SER A 268 17.29 5.71 -3.85
N LEU A 269 17.03 5.69 -5.16
CA LEU A 269 17.05 4.49 -6.00
C LEU A 269 18.46 3.92 -6.08
N LEU A 270 19.47 4.77 -6.31
CA LEU A 270 20.87 4.38 -6.28
C LEU A 270 21.28 3.84 -4.90
N ALA A 271 20.86 4.48 -3.80
CA ALA A 271 21.17 3.99 -2.45
C ALA A 271 20.53 2.63 -2.15
N VAL A 272 19.26 2.42 -2.53
CA VAL A 272 18.58 1.11 -2.39
C VAL A 272 19.23 0.06 -3.28
N PHE A 273 19.61 0.40 -4.52
CA PHE A 273 20.30 -0.51 -5.43
C PHE A 273 21.69 -0.89 -4.92
N MET A 274 22.50 0.07 -4.47
CA MET A 274 23.83 -0.18 -3.91
C MET A 274 23.77 -1.01 -2.63
N ALA A 275 22.81 -0.74 -1.73
CA ALA A 275 22.57 -1.58 -0.55
C ALA A 275 22.20 -3.01 -0.97
N GLY A 276 21.26 -3.17 -1.91
CA GLY A 276 20.88 -4.48 -2.47
C GLY A 276 22.07 -5.22 -3.09
N ALA A 277 22.90 -4.54 -3.87
CA ALA A 277 24.09 -5.11 -4.51
C ALA A 277 25.14 -5.55 -3.48
N ILE A 278 25.45 -4.74 -2.46
CA ILE A 278 26.36 -5.11 -1.37
C ILE A 278 25.86 -6.35 -0.62
N LEU A 279 24.55 -6.46 -0.39
CA LEU A 279 23.94 -7.61 0.30
C LEU A 279 23.85 -8.86 -0.58
N ALA A 280 23.74 -8.67 -1.89
CA ALA A 280 23.77 -9.75 -2.87
C ALA A 280 25.20 -10.24 -3.13
N MET A 281 26.21 -9.37 -3.07
CA MET A 281 27.64 -9.73 -3.24
C MET A 281 28.35 -10.11 -1.93
N SER A 282 27.72 -9.93 -0.77
CA SER A 282 28.25 -10.43 0.50
C SER A 282 28.34 -11.96 0.49
N ALA A 283 29.48 -12.49 0.94
CA ALA A 283 29.91 -13.86 0.67
C ALA A 283 28.94 -14.96 1.16
N GLY A 284 28.90 -16.06 0.42
CA GLY A 284 27.99 -17.18 0.61
C GLY A 284 26.71 -17.04 -0.23
N TYR A 285 25.77 -17.97 -0.06
CA TYR A 285 24.65 -18.31 -0.95
C TYR A 285 23.96 -17.20 -1.79
N ARG A 286 23.93 -15.92 -1.34
CA ARG A 286 23.44 -14.80 -2.17
C ARG A 286 24.41 -14.38 -3.26
N SER A 287 25.73 -14.34 -2.98
CA SER A 287 26.74 -14.06 -4.00
C SER A 287 26.73 -15.11 -5.10
N ASP A 288 26.40 -16.34 -4.71
CA ASP A 288 26.49 -17.50 -5.58
C ASP A 288 25.24 -17.57 -6.47
N ARG A 289 24.04 -17.28 -5.94
CA ARG A 289 22.82 -16.99 -6.73
C ARG A 289 22.94 -15.81 -7.71
N VAL A 290 23.85 -14.85 -7.49
CA VAL A 290 24.15 -13.79 -8.49
C VAL A 290 25.15 -14.27 -9.51
N ARG A 291 26.22 -14.97 -9.09
CA ARG A 291 27.23 -15.55 -9.98
C ARG A 291 26.63 -16.58 -10.95
N SER A 292 25.73 -17.44 -10.47
CA SER A 292 25.02 -18.43 -11.30
C SER A 292 23.97 -17.78 -12.21
N TRP A 293 23.41 -16.62 -11.86
CA TRP A 293 22.59 -15.84 -12.79
C TRP A 293 23.43 -15.18 -13.89
N MET A 294 24.62 -14.67 -13.57
CA MET A 294 25.54 -14.07 -14.55
C MET A 294 26.19 -15.10 -15.48
N ASN A 295 26.58 -16.27 -14.94
CA ASN A 295 27.21 -17.38 -15.68
C ASN A 295 26.47 -18.71 -15.41
N PRO A 296 25.30 -18.97 -16.02
CA PRO A 296 24.46 -20.14 -15.71
C PRO A 296 25.08 -21.51 -16.03
N GLU A 297 26.13 -21.54 -16.84
CA GLU A 297 26.80 -22.78 -17.25
C GLU A 297 27.89 -23.23 -16.27
N ASN A 298 28.39 -22.34 -15.40
CA ASN A 298 29.49 -22.63 -14.48
C ASN A 298 29.07 -23.51 -13.29
N ASP A 299 27.79 -23.47 -12.89
CA ASP A 299 27.22 -24.30 -11.83
C ASP A 299 25.73 -24.59 -12.10
N PRO A 300 25.42 -25.56 -12.97
CA PRO A 300 24.06 -25.93 -13.31
C PRO A 300 23.43 -26.95 -12.34
N GLN A 301 24.17 -27.45 -11.34
CA GLN A 301 23.73 -28.54 -10.46
C GLN A 301 23.54 -28.14 -8.98
N ASP A 302 24.20 -27.08 -8.49
CA ASP A 302 23.93 -26.50 -7.17
C ASP A 302 23.27 -25.11 -7.31
N THR A 303 24.05 -24.04 -7.38
CA THR A 303 23.54 -22.68 -7.17
C THR A 303 22.78 -22.11 -8.37
N GLY A 304 22.93 -22.67 -9.58
CA GLY A 304 22.10 -22.40 -10.74
C GLY A 304 20.87 -23.30 -10.88
N TYR A 305 20.82 -24.44 -10.17
CA TYR A 305 19.84 -25.51 -10.38
C TYR A 305 18.39 -25.01 -10.31
N GLN A 306 18.02 -24.30 -9.24
CA GLN A 306 16.65 -23.81 -9.02
C GLN A 306 16.16 -22.91 -10.18
N ALA A 307 17.02 -22.04 -10.72
CA ALA A 307 16.67 -21.16 -11.83
C ALA A 307 16.58 -21.91 -13.17
N ARG A 308 17.38 -22.97 -13.36
CA ARG A 308 17.32 -23.84 -14.54
C ARG A 308 16.05 -24.69 -14.55
N GLN A 309 15.73 -25.35 -13.43
CA GLN A 309 14.53 -26.19 -13.33
C GLN A 309 13.23 -25.38 -13.43
N ALA A 310 13.23 -24.14 -12.95
CA ALA A 310 12.11 -23.20 -13.17
C ALA A 310 11.86 -22.93 -14.65
N LYS A 311 12.91 -22.76 -15.46
CA LYS A 311 12.79 -22.57 -16.91
C LYS A 311 12.32 -23.83 -17.64
N PHE A 312 12.72 -25.02 -17.20
CA PHE A 312 12.23 -26.27 -17.80
C PHE A 312 10.75 -26.52 -17.47
N ALA A 313 10.31 -26.28 -16.22
CA ALA A 313 8.89 -26.36 -15.86
C ALA A 313 8.01 -25.40 -16.68
N LEU A 314 8.48 -24.16 -16.90
CA LEU A 314 7.82 -23.19 -17.79
C LEU A 314 7.80 -23.63 -19.27
N ALA A 315 8.77 -24.44 -19.71
CA ALA A 315 8.86 -24.93 -21.08
C ALA A 315 7.95 -26.16 -21.32
N HIS A 316 7.79 -27.02 -20.31
CA HIS A 316 6.96 -28.23 -20.41
C HIS A 316 5.47 -27.89 -20.63
N GLY A 317 4.89 -27.02 -19.78
CA GLY A 317 3.45 -26.72 -19.83
C GLY A 317 2.95 -26.00 -21.08
N GLY A 318 3.84 -25.52 -21.97
CA GLY A 318 3.48 -24.99 -23.29
C GLY A 318 2.38 -23.91 -23.25
N ILE A 319 1.31 -24.11 -24.02
CA ILE A 319 0.19 -23.14 -24.11
C ILE A 319 -0.88 -23.37 -23.02
N PHE A 320 -1.27 -24.62 -22.79
CA PHE A 320 -2.45 -25.00 -22.00
C PHE A 320 -2.14 -25.59 -20.61
N GLY A 321 -0.91 -26.02 -20.37
CA GLY A 321 -0.46 -26.70 -19.17
C GLY A 321 -0.62 -28.21 -19.24
N ASP A 322 0.15 -28.92 -18.42
CA ASP A 322 0.04 -30.37 -18.21
C ASP A 322 -1.24 -30.75 -17.42
N GLY A 323 -1.91 -29.74 -16.84
CA GLY A 323 -3.13 -29.86 -16.05
C GLY A 323 -2.90 -29.63 -14.55
N LEU A 324 -3.91 -29.05 -13.89
CA LEU A 324 -3.91 -28.85 -12.44
C LEU A 324 -3.65 -30.18 -11.72
N GLY A 325 -2.62 -30.19 -10.87
CA GLY A 325 -2.24 -31.38 -10.12
C GLY A 325 -1.32 -32.36 -10.86
N GLN A 326 -1.01 -32.16 -12.15
CA GLN A 326 -0.20 -33.11 -12.94
C GLN A 326 1.27 -32.69 -13.14
N GLY A 327 1.67 -31.48 -12.76
CA GLY A 327 3.02 -30.96 -13.00
C GLY A 327 4.13 -31.84 -12.43
N THR A 328 5.22 -31.98 -13.16
CA THR A 328 6.37 -32.82 -12.79
C THR A 328 7.31 -32.13 -11.81
N ALA A 329 7.47 -30.81 -11.88
CA ALA A 329 8.52 -30.09 -11.17
C ALA A 329 8.36 -30.11 -9.64
N LYS A 330 7.15 -30.37 -9.12
CA LYS A 330 6.87 -30.48 -7.68
C LYS A 330 7.36 -31.75 -7.01
N TRP A 331 7.75 -32.79 -7.77
CA TRP A 331 8.28 -34.06 -7.24
C TRP A 331 9.75 -33.91 -6.82
N ASN A 332 10.02 -32.96 -5.92
CA ASN A 332 11.34 -32.49 -5.47
C ASN A 332 12.31 -31.97 -6.56
N TYR A 333 11.95 -32.07 -7.84
CA TYR A 333 12.72 -31.59 -8.99
C TYR A 333 13.00 -30.08 -8.95
N LEU A 334 12.06 -29.26 -8.47
CA LEU A 334 12.20 -27.82 -8.24
C LEU A 334 12.15 -27.49 -6.73
N PRO A 335 13.32 -27.32 -6.07
CA PRO A 335 13.37 -27.00 -4.65
C PRO A 335 12.62 -25.70 -4.32
N ASN A 336 11.85 -25.73 -3.23
CA ASN A 336 11.05 -24.60 -2.74
C ASN A 336 9.95 -24.10 -3.70
N ALA A 337 9.51 -24.90 -4.67
CA ALA A 337 8.43 -24.60 -5.62
C ALA A 337 7.20 -23.86 -5.03
N HIS A 338 6.71 -24.25 -3.84
CA HIS A 338 5.55 -23.60 -3.20
C HIS A 338 5.83 -22.19 -2.64
N ASN A 339 7.10 -21.80 -2.43
CA ASN A 339 7.50 -20.49 -1.89
C ASN A 339 7.96 -19.54 -2.99
N ASP A 340 9.26 -19.54 -3.36
CA ASP A 340 9.84 -18.59 -4.30
C ASP A 340 9.48 -18.88 -5.76
N PHE A 341 9.37 -20.16 -6.15
CA PHE A 341 9.24 -20.57 -7.55
C PHE A 341 7.82 -20.93 -8.03
N ILE A 342 6.77 -20.52 -7.31
CA ILE A 342 5.39 -20.98 -7.61
C ILE A 342 4.88 -20.58 -9.00
N PHE A 343 5.40 -19.48 -9.56
CA PHE A 343 5.09 -19.07 -10.93
C PHE A 343 5.55 -20.10 -11.99
N ALA A 344 6.59 -20.89 -11.71
CA ALA A 344 7.02 -21.98 -12.59
C ALA A 344 5.99 -23.11 -12.62
N ILE A 345 5.47 -23.51 -11.46
CA ILE A 345 4.40 -24.53 -11.35
C ILE A 345 3.10 -24.03 -12.01
N ILE A 346 2.84 -22.72 -11.97
CA ILE A 346 1.70 -22.11 -12.69
C ILE A 346 1.86 -22.21 -14.21
N GLY A 347 3.07 -21.97 -14.74
CA GLY A 347 3.33 -22.17 -16.17
C GLY A 347 3.41 -23.65 -16.58
N GLU A 348 3.78 -24.56 -15.69
CA GLU A 348 3.74 -26.02 -15.92
C GLU A 348 2.29 -26.53 -15.94
N GLU A 349 1.51 -26.31 -14.88
CA GLU A 349 0.18 -26.91 -14.72
C GLU A 349 -0.95 -26.18 -15.47
N LEU A 350 -0.79 -24.89 -15.78
CA LEU A 350 -1.79 -24.05 -16.47
C LEU A 350 -1.26 -23.39 -17.77
N GLY A 351 -0.01 -23.68 -18.15
CA GLY A 351 0.58 -23.19 -19.39
C GLY A 351 0.76 -21.68 -19.47
N PHE A 352 1.07 -21.22 -20.68
CA PHE A 352 1.06 -19.80 -21.01
C PHE A 352 -0.25 -19.10 -20.66
N ILE A 353 -1.41 -19.77 -20.84
CA ILE A 353 -2.73 -19.17 -20.57
C ILE A 353 -2.89 -18.84 -19.07
N GLY A 354 -2.51 -19.76 -18.17
CA GLY A 354 -2.55 -19.50 -16.72
C GLY A 354 -1.54 -18.44 -16.28
N ALA A 355 -0.30 -18.53 -16.77
CA ALA A 355 0.74 -17.55 -16.48
C ALA A 355 0.36 -16.13 -16.96
N PHE A 356 -0.21 -16.01 -18.17
CA PHE A 356 -0.72 -14.75 -18.72
C PHE A 356 -1.97 -14.26 -17.97
N GLY A 357 -2.90 -15.15 -17.62
CA GLY A 357 -4.07 -14.82 -16.80
C GLY A 357 -3.68 -14.23 -15.43
N LEU A 358 -2.63 -14.75 -14.80
CA LEU A 358 -2.08 -14.21 -13.57
C LEU A 358 -1.44 -12.82 -13.77
N LEU A 359 -0.69 -12.61 -14.86
CA LEU A 359 -0.19 -11.28 -15.23
C LEU A 359 -1.34 -10.28 -15.46
N VAL A 360 -2.44 -10.71 -16.08
CA VAL A 360 -3.66 -9.89 -16.24
C VAL A 360 -4.31 -9.58 -14.89
N LEU A 361 -4.38 -10.52 -13.94
CA LEU A 361 -4.88 -10.25 -12.59
C LEU A 361 -4.03 -9.21 -11.84
N PHE A 362 -2.70 -9.28 -11.93
CA PHE A 362 -1.82 -8.23 -11.38
C PHE A 362 -1.97 -6.90 -12.15
N GLY A 363 -2.18 -6.92 -13.46
CA GLY A 363 -2.51 -5.72 -14.26
C GLY A 363 -3.83 -5.06 -13.85
N LEU A 364 -4.86 -5.86 -13.56
CA LEU A 364 -6.14 -5.39 -13.03
C LEU A 364 -6.00 -4.87 -11.58
N PHE A 365 -5.14 -5.49 -10.76
CA PHE A 365 -4.79 -4.98 -9.44
C PHE A 365 -4.12 -3.59 -9.55
N ALA A 366 -3.15 -3.45 -10.48
CA ALA A 366 -2.48 -2.19 -10.77
C ALA A 366 -3.46 -1.09 -11.19
N TYR A 367 -4.31 -1.39 -12.17
CA TYR A 367 -5.35 -0.50 -12.65
C TYR A 367 -6.29 -0.06 -11.50
N THR A 368 -6.75 -1.02 -10.70
CA THR A 368 -7.73 -0.77 -9.63
C THR A 368 -7.13 0.04 -8.49
N GLY A 369 -5.93 -0.31 -8.01
CA GLY A 369 -5.23 0.43 -6.97
C GLY A 369 -4.89 1.86 -7.40
N MET A 370 -4.42 2.06 -8.63
CA MET A 370 -4.15 3.39 -9.18
C MET A 370 -5.44 4.19 -9.46
N ARG A 371 -6.55 3.53 -9.81
CA ARG A 371 -7.88 4.15 -9.91
C ARG A 371 -8.35 4.67 -8.55
N ILE A 372 -8.30 3.86 -7.50
CA ILE A 372 -8.65 4.26 -6.12
C ILE A 372 -7.77 5.44 -5.68
N ALA A 373 -6.46 5.37 -5.92
CA ALA A 373 -5.54 6.45 -5.57
C ALA A 373 -5.85 7.76 -6.30
N ARG A 374 -6.17 7.71 -7.61
CA ARG A 374 -6.55 8.90 -8.40
C ARG A 374 -7.88 9.51 -7.97
N ARG A 375 -8.84 8.69 -7.54
CA ARG A 375 -10.18 9.11 -7.10
C ARG A 375 -10.26 9.48 -5.61
N SER A 376 -9.27 9.10 -4.81
CA SER A 376 -9.18 9.45 -3.38
C SER A 376 -8.98 10.96 -3.19
N ALA A 377 -9.99 11.62 -2.60
CA ALA A 377 -9.89 13.03 -2.20
C ALA A 377 -8.89 13.22 -1.05
N ASP A 378 -8.84 12.27 -0.10
CA ASP A 378 -7.87 12.28 1.00
C ASP A 378 -6.43 12.05 0.48
N PRO A 379 -5.50 13.01 0.66
CA PRO A 379 -4.10 12.84 0.29
C PRO A 379 -3.41 11.65 0.96
N PHE A 380 -3.81 11.29 2.19
CA PHE A 380 -3.26 10.13 2.92
C PHE A 380 -3.66 8.81 2.24
N LEU A 381 -4.96 8.61 1.99
CA LEU A 381 -5.46 7.40 1.32
C LEU A 381 -4.91 7.28 -0.10
N ARG A 382 -4.78 8.39 -0.83
CA ARG A 382 -4.13 8.44 -2.14
C ARG A 382 -2.68 7.94 -2.10
N LEU A 383 -1.85 8.50 -1.20
CA LEU A 383 -0.45 8.10 -1.07
C LEU A 383 -0.32 6.64 -0.63
N LEU A 384 -1.10 6.22 0.36
CA LEU A 384 -1.05 4.87 0.91
C LEU A 384 -1.47 3.83 -0.13
N THR A 385 -2.57 4.09 -0.86
CA THR A 385 -3.07 3.16 -1.90
C THR A 385 -2.08 3.05 -3.06
N ALA A 386 -1.54 4.16 -3.57
CA ALA A 386 -0.56 4.13 -4.66
C ALA A 386 0.75 3.43 -4.24
N THR A 387 1.22 3.70 -3.02
CA THR A 387 2.39 3.03 -2.42
C THR A 387 2.18 1.53 -2.27
N THR A 388 1.03 1.11 -1.74
CA THR A 388 0.68 -0.32 -1.57
C THR A 388 0.56 -1.02 -2.92
N THR A 389 -0.03 -0.35 -3.91
CA THR A 389 -0.13 -0.86 -5.28
C THR A 389 1.26 -1.11 -5.88
N MET A 390 2.16 -0.12 -5.79
CA MET A 390 3.53 -0.25 -6.30
C MET A 390 4.36 -1.27 -5.51
N TRP A 391 4.14 -1.43 -4.20
CA TRP A 391 4.78 -2.46 -3.37
C TRP A 391 4.41 -3.87 -3.85
N VAL A 392 3.12 -4.19 -3.93
CA VAL A 392 2.64 -5.51 -4.36
C VAL A 392 3.12 -5.84 -5.78
N LEU A 393 3.00 -4.88 -6.72
CA LEU A 393 3.47 -5.06 -8.09
C LEU A 393 4.98 -5.20 -8.20
N GLY A 394 5.75 -4.45 -7.40
CA GLY A 394 7.21 -4.54 -7.38
C GLY A 394 7.69 -5.91 -6.87
N GLN A 395 7.04 -6.49 -5.86
CA GLN A 395 7.32 -7.87 -5.45
C GLN A 395 6.94 -8.88 -6.54
N ALA A 396 5.76 -8.75 -7.16
CA ALA A 396 5.31 -9.65 -8.22
C ALA A 396 6.22 -9.60 -9.46
N PHE A 397 6.61 -8.40 -9.90
CA PHE A 397 7.55 -8.19 -11.01
C PHE A 397 8.91 -8.82 -10.72
N ILE A 398 9.44 -8.66 -9.50
CA ILE A 398 10.74 -9.25 -9.15
C ILE A 398 10.64 -10.77 -9.08
N ASN A 399 9.58 -11.33 -8.46
CA ASN A 399 9.35 -12.77 -8.41
C ASN A 399 9.31 -13.38 -9.82
N ILE A 400 8.36 -12.94 -10.64
CA ILE A 400 8.19 -13.45 -12.00
C ILE A 400 9.47 -13.23 -12.81
N GLY A 401 10.11 -12.07 -12.66
CA GLY A 401 11.36 -11.71 -13.33
C GLY A 401 12.53 -12.65 -13.06
N TYR A 402 12.70 -13.18 -11.84
CA TYR A 402 13.74 -14.19 -11.59
C TYR A 402 13.32 -15.62 -11.95
N VAL A 403 12.03 -15.94 -11.89
CA VAL A 403 11.52 -17.26 -12.32
C VAL A 403 11.70 -17.45 -13.84
N ILE A 404 11.49 -16.41 -14.65
CA ILE A 404 11.82 -16.42 -16.09
C ILE A 404 13.31 -16.11 -16.38
N GLY A 405 14.10 -15.75 -15.35
CA GLY A 405 15.55 -15.56 -15.42
C GLY A 405 16.04 -14.20 -15.94
N ILE A 406 15.17 -13.18 -16.06
CA ILE A 406 15.57 -11.79 -16.34
C ILE A 406 16.29 -11.16 -15.13
N LEU A 407 16.05 -11.66 -13.92
CA LEU A 407 16.65 -11.20 -12.66
C LEU A 407 17.33 -12.36 -11.89
N PRO A 408 18.31 -12.07 -11.01
CA PRO A 408 18.87 -13.07 -10.10
C PRO A 408 17.85 -13.49 -9.02
N VAL A 409 18.01 -14.70 -8.48
CA VAL A 409 17.02 -15.34 -7.59
C VAL A 409 16.96 -14.69 -6.20
N THR A 410 16.11 -13.68 -6.04
CA THR A 410 16.02 -12.90 -4.79
C THR A 410 15.34 -13.64 -3.62
N GLY A 411 14.55 -14.69 -3.88
CA GLY A 411 13.74 -15.36 -2.87
C GLY A 411 12.51 -14.56 -2.39
N ILE A 412 12.11 -13.51 -3.12
CA ILE A 412 10.86 -12.78 -2.86
C ILE A 412 9.67 -13.63 -3.30
N GLN A 413 8.73 -13.88 -2.38
CA GLN A 413 7.44 -14.55 -2.64
C GLN A 413 6.52 -13.74 -3.56
N LEU A 414 5.64 -14.42 -4.31
CA LEU A 414 4.63 -13.83 -5.20
C LEU A 414 3.34 -13.50 -4.42
N PRO A 415 2.99 -12.21 -4.20
CA PRO A 415 1.96 -11.81 -3.24
C PRO A 415 0.60 -12.49 -3.48
N LEU A 416 -0.01 -12.98 -2.39
CA LEU A 416 -1.23 -13.81 -2.35
C LEU A 416 -1.14 -15.20 -3.00
N ILE A 417 -0.18 -15.44 -3.90
CA ILE A 417 -0.04 -16.69 -4.65
C ILE A 417 0.85 -17.69 -3.90
N SER A 418 2.07 -17.27 -3.55
CA SER A 418 3.05 -18.10 -2.86
C SER A 418 2.62 -18.50 -1.45
N ALA A 419 3.09 -19.67 -1.01
CA ALA A 419 3.11 -20.01 0.41
C ALA A 419 4.00 -19.00 1.16
N GLY A 420 3.49 -18.47 2.27
CA GLY A 420 4.11 -17.31 2.92
C GLY A 420 3.18 -16.63 3.90
N GLY A 421 2.69 -17.38 4.89
CA GLY A 421 1.52 -17.03 5.69
C GLY A 421 1.49 -15.61 6.27
N THR A 422 2.60 -15.13 6.84
CA THR A 422 2.73 -13.75 7.33
C THR A 422 2.60 -12.70 6.24
N SER A 423 3.21 -12.95 5.08
CA SER A 423 3.19 -12.09 3.90
C SER A 423 1.80 -12.10 3.24
N THR A 424 1.12 -13.25 3.22
CA THR A 424 -0.29 -13.39 2.79
C THR A 424 -1.22 -12.57 3.71
N ALA A 425 -1.10 -12.73 5.02
CA ALA A 425 -1.91 -11.97 5.98
C ALA A 425 -1.61 -10.46 5.96
N ALA A 426 -0.35 -10.08 5.78
CA ALA A 426 0.08 -8.69 5.63
C ALA A 426 -0.51 -8.04 4.35
N THR A 427 -0.46 -8.77 3.23
CA THR A 427 -1.01 -8.30 1.95
C THR A 427 -2.53 -8.17 2.03
N LEU A 428 -3.23 -9.15 2.63
CA LEU A 428 -4.68 -9.09 2.83
C LEU A 428 -5.11 -7.94 3.77
N PHE A 429 -4.37 -7.67 4.85
CA PHE A 429 -4.59 -6.49 5.69
C PHE A 429 -4.48 -5.18 4.89
N MET A 430 -3.43 -5.04 4.06
CA MET A 430 -3.26 -3.84 3.24
C MET A 430 -4.33 -3.70 2.16
N ILE A 431 -4.82 -4.80 1.59
CA ILE A 431 -5.96 -4.82 0.68
C ILE A 431 -7.26 -4.40 1.38
N GLY A 432 -7.46 -4.78 2.66
CA GLY A 432 -8.57 -4.28 3.47
C GLY A 432 -8.52 -2.75 3.65
N ILE A 433 -7.32 -2.17 3.79
CA ILE A 433 -7.13 -0.71 3.78
C ILE A 433 -7.40 -0.12 2.37
N MET A 434 -6.98 -0.75 1.28
CA MET A 434 -7.29 -0.28 -0.08
C MET A 434 -8.80 -0.33 -0.38
N ALA A 435 -9.50 -1.35 0.12
CA ALA A 435 -10.96 -1.46 0.04
C ALA A 435 -11.67 -0.43 0.95
N ASN A 436 -11.11 -0.11 2.12
CA ASN A 436 -11.56 1.02 2.94
C ASN A 436 -11.39 2.34 2.18
N ALA A 437 -10.25 2.55 1.50
CA ALA A 437 -9.98 3.74 0.70
C ALA A 437 -10.96 3.87 -0.48
N ALA A 438 -11.28 2.77 -1.17
CA ALA A 438 -12.29 2.76 -2.25
C ALA A 438 -13.67 3.22 -1.77
N ARG A 439 -14.07 2.88 -0.52
CA ARG A 439 -15.32 3.35 0.10
C ARG A 439 -15.29 4.85 0.46
N HIS A 440 -14.11 5.47 0.50
CA HIS A 440 -13.91 6.91 0.77
C HIS A 440 -13.65 7.74 -0.51
N GLU A 441 -13.84 7.19 -1.71
CA GLU A 441 -13.96 8.00 -2.94
C GLU A 441 -15.19 8.94 -2.84
N PRO A 442 -15.16 10.19 -3.37
CA PRO A 442 -16.28 11.13 -3.22
C PRO A 442 -17.63 10.59 -3.75
N GLU A 443 -17.61 9.98 -4.94
CA GLU A 443 -18.78 9.32 -5.54
C GLU A 443 -19.29 8.19 -4.63
N ALA A 444 -18.39 7.38 -4.09
CA ALA A 444 -18.68 6.24 -3.22
C ALA A 444 -19.36 6.69 -1.90
N VAL A 445 -18.84 7.75 -1.29
CA VAL A 445 -19.41 8.33 -0.05
C VAL A 445 -20.84 8.86 -0.28
N VAL A 446 -21.10 9.50 -1.43
CA VAL A 446 -22.44 10.01 -1.78
C VAL A 446 -23.42 8.87 -2.06
N ALA A 447 -23.01 7.84 -2.83
CA ALA A 447 -23.86 6.69 -3.11
C ALA A 447 -24.31 5.99 -1.82
N LEU A 448 -23.35 5.66 -0.94
CA LEU A 448 -23.64 4.95 0.30
C LEU A 448 -24.48 5.76 1.29
N ARG A 449 -24.28 7.09 1.34
CA ARG A 449 -25.11 7.99 2.19
C ARG A 449 -26.50 8.25 1.62
N THR A 450 -26.73 8.00 0.33
CA THR A 450 -28.06 8.05 -0.32
C THR A 450 -28.70 6.65 -0.43
N GLY A 451 -28.13 5.63 0.22
CA GLY A 451 -28.64 4.25 0.21
C GLY A 451 -28.46 3.49 -1.11
N ARG A 452 -27.77 4.09 -2.09
CA ARG A 452 -27.47 3.46 -3.38
C ARG A 452 -26.30 2.47 -3.23
N ASP A 453 -26.44 1.30 -3.85
CA ASP A 453 -25.45 0.21 -3.87
C ASP A 453 -24.99 -0.35 -2.50
N ASP A 454 -25.80 -0.19 -1.45
CA ASP A 454 -25.45 -0.57 -0.06
C ASP A 454 -25.43 -2.08 0.24
N LYS A 455 -25.89 -2.96 -0.67
CA LYS A 455 -26.11 -4.41 -0.40
C LYS A 455 -24.91 -5.10 0.28
N VAL A 456 -23.70 -4.92 -0.26
CA VAL A 456 -22.48 -5.57 0.25
C VAL A 456 -22.01 -4.94 1.56
N ASN A 457 -22.12 -3.61 1.72
CA ASN A 457 -21.82 -2.92 2.98
C ASN A 457 -22.70 -3.41 4.12
N ARG A 458 -24.00 -3.59 3.86
CA ARG A 458 -25.00 -4.04 4.82
C ARG A 458 -24.74 -5.48 5.26
N LEU A 459 -24.46 -6.38 4.30
CA LEU A 459 -24.05 -7.76 4.56
C LEU A 459 -22.80 -7.82 5.45
N LEU A 460 -21.77 -7.04 5.11
CA LEU A 460 -20.50 -6.97 5.85
C LEU A 460 -20.55 -6.05 7.09
N ARG A 461 -21.73 -5.51 7.45
CA ARG A 461 -21.96 -4.60 8.60
C ARG A 461 -20.89 -3.49 8.70
N LEU A 462 -20.53 -2.89 7.57
CA LEU A 462 -19.45 -1.90 7.49
C LEU A 462 -19.91 -0.51 7.95
N PRO A 463 -19.10 0.26 8.70
CA PRO A 463 -19.44 1.62 9.06
C PRO A 463 -19.56 2.50 7.82
N LEU A 464 -20.49 3.46 7.83
CA LEU A 464 -20.62 4.44 6.75
C LEU A 464 -19.35 5.31 6.67
N PRO A 465 -18.78 5.51 5.47
CA PRO A 465 -17.57 6.30 5.31
C PRO A 465 -17.83 7.78 5.63
N GLU A 466 -16.82 8.45 6.16
CA GLU A 466 -16.85 9.89 6.44
C GLU A 466 -16.39 10.66 5.19
N PRO A 467 -17.10 11.73 4.76
CA PRO A 467 -16.57 12.63 3.74
C PRO A 467 -15.25 13.24 4.22
N TYR A 468 -14.25 13.32 3.35
CA TYR A 468 -13.03 14.07 3.66
C TYR A 468 -13.37 15.56 3.81
N SER A 469 -13.35 16.06 5.04
CA SER A 469 -13.44 17.49 5.33
C SER A 469 -12.03 18.10 5.39
N PRO A 470 -11.65 18.98 4.45
CA PRO A 470 -10.37 19.69 4.55
C PRO A 470 -10.36 20.54 5.82
N THR A 471 -9.21 20.56 6.52
CA THR A 471 -9.00 21.38 7.72
C THR A 471 -9.32 22.85 7.43
N ARG A 472 -9.74 23.64 8.43
CA ARG A 472 -10.02 25.09 8.24
C ARG A 472 -8.87 25.84 7.53
N LEU A 473 -7.63 25.45 7.77
CA LEU A 473 -6.42 25.94 7.08
C LEU A 473 -6.37 25.54 5.59
N GLU A 474 -6.74 24.33 5.23
CA GLU A 474 -6.83 23.87 3.82
C GLU A 474 -7.92 24.66 3.09
N ALA A 475 -9.14 24.75 3.65
CA ALA A 475 -10.26 25.47 3.05
C ALA A 475 -9.96 26.98 2.85
N PHE A 476 -9.22 27.60 3.78
CA PHE A 476 -8.73 28.97 3.63
C PHE A 476 -7.63 29.10 2.57
N ARG A 477 -6.70 28.12 2.49
CA ARG A 477 -5.61 28.11 1.51
C ARG A 477 -6.09 27.90 0.09
N ASP A 478 -7.10 27.05 -0.14
CA ASP A 478 -7.69 26.86 -1.46
C ASP A 478 -8.55 28.07 -1.86
N ARG A 479 -9.26 28.72 -0.93
CA ARG A 479 -9.90 30.03 -1.18
C ARG A 479 -8.90 31.11 -1.61
N ASN A 480 -7.68 31.11 -1.06
CA ASN A 480 -6.60 32.00 -1.50
C ASN A 480 -5.88 31.56 -2.79
N ARG A 481 -6.15 30.34 -3.31
CA ARG A 481 -5.72 29.89 -4.64
C ARG A 481 -6.76 30.15 -5.74
N SER A 482 -8.04 30.03 -5.40
CA SER A 482 -9.15 30.27 -6.33
C SER A 482 -9.55 31.74 -6.41
N ARG A 483 -9.13 32.58 -5.46
CA ARG A 483 -9.08 34.03 -5.65
C ARG A 483 -8.14 34.32 -6.81
N PRO A 484 -8.61 34.91 -7.93
CA PRO A 484 -7.72 35.30 -9.01
C PRO A 484 -6.63 36.22 -8.46
N GLN A 485 -5.39 36.09 -8.96
CA GLN A 485 -4.46 37.21 -8.83
C GLN A 485 -5.11 38.39 -9.53
N SER A 486 -5.48 39.42 -8.77
CA SER A 486 -5.70 40.74 -9.33
C SER A 486 -4.42 41.10 -10.06
N VAL A 487 -4.50 41.17 -11.39
CA VAL A 487 -3.36 41.56 -12.22
C VAL A 487 -3.14 43.04 -11.95
N ASP A 488 -2.35 43.33 -10.90
CA ASP A 488 -2.05 44.69 -10.48
C ASP A 488 -1.53 45.44 -11.69
N ALA A 489 -2.32 46.43 -12.11
CA ALA A 489 -2.12 47.11 -13.36
C ALA A 489 -0.82 47.92 -13.28
N LYS A 490 0.29 47.31 -13.70
CA LYS A 490 1.51 48.01 -14.08
C LYS A 490 1.13 48.98 -15.20
N ARG A 491 0.75 50.20 -14.81
CA ARG A 491 0.77 51.40 -15.63
C ARG A 491 2.20 51.59 -16.12
N LYS A 492 2.56 50.88 -17.19
CA LYS A 492 3.68 51.25 -18.04
C LYS A 492 3.42 52.70 -18.44
N GLY A 493 4.39 53.59 -18.22
CA GLY A 493 4.26 54.99 -18.60
C GLY A 493 3.97 55.10 -20.09
N ALA A 494 2.90 55.80 -20.45
CA ALA A 494 2.64 56.15 -21.84
C ALA A 494 3.71 57.18 -22.27
N GLY A 495 4.56 56.80 -23.22
CA GLY A 495 5.51 57.73 -23.82
C GLY A 495 4.80 58.71 -24.73
N SER A 496 5.03 60.01 -24.53
CA SER A 496 4.66 61.06 -25.50
C SER A 496 5.92 61.57 -26.22
N PRO A 497 5.97 61.54 -27.56
CA PRO A 497 7.16 61.94 -28.32
C PRO A 497 7.28 63.47 -28.44
N GLY A 498 7.84 64.12 -27.42
CA GLY A 498 8.15 65.56 -27.44
C GLY A 498 9.30 65.91 -28.39
N ARG A 499 8.97 66.31 -29.63
CA ARG A 499 9.93 66.72 -30.66
C ARG A 499 10.63 68.04 -30.27
N LYS A 500 11.96 68.06 -30.27
CA LYS A 500 12.76 69.27 -29.91
C LYS A 500 12.68 70.34 -30.99
N ALA A 501 12.63 71.60 -30.56
CA ALA A 501 12.98 72.81 -31.32
C ALA A 501 13.83 73.73 -30.41
N PRO A 502 14.74 74.56 -30.95
CA PRO A 502 15.72 75.29 -30.15
C PRO A 502 15.15 76.57 -29.52
N ARG A 503 15.81 77.05 -28.46
CA ARG A 503 15.69 78.43 -27.96
C ARG A 503 17.05 79.10 -28.07
N ASN A 504 17.11 80.19 -28.83
CA ASN A 504 18.21 81.15 -28.75
C ASN A 504 18.10 81.95 -27.44
N ALA A 505 19.20 82.56 -27.02
CA ALA A 505 19.19 83.63 -26.04
C ALA A 505 18.84 84.96 -26.71
N ASP A 506 18.31 85.93 -25.94
CA ASP A 506 18.83 87.30 -25.88
C ASP A 506 18.07 88.20 -24.87
N ALA A 507 18.81 88.69 -23.87
CA ALA A 507 18.64 89.99 -23.19
C ALA A 507 17.31 90.33 -22.43
N PRO A 508 17.21 91.48 -21.71
CA PRO A 508 17.85 91.61 -20.38
C PRO A 508 17.02 92.36 -19.29
N LEU A 509 17.62 92.54 -18.10
CA LEU A 509 17.22 93.46 -16.99
C LEU A 509 15.94 93.07 -16.20
N ARG A 510 15.79 93.35 -14.88
CA ARG A 510 16.36 94.43 -14.04
C ARG A 510 16.33 94.10 -12.52
N GLN A 511 17.27 94.71 -11.76
CA GLN A 511 17.20 95.10 -10.32
C GLN A 511 17.01 94.06 -9.17
N ALA A 512 17.90 94.16 -8.18
CA ALA A 512 17.75 93.74 -6.77
C ALA A 512 17.47 95.02 -5.89
N PRO A 513 17.42 95.03 -4.53
CA PRO A 513 18.50 94.57 -3.62
C PRO A 513 17.95 94.02 -2.23
N PRO A 514 18.56 94.17 -1.01
CA PRO A 514 18.77 92.99 -0.13
C PRO A 514 18.50 93.15 1.39
N ARG A 515 18.73 92.09 2.19
CA ARG A 515 19.34 92.02 3.57
C ARG A 515 19.25 90.55 4.07
N ALA A 516 20.28 89.91 4.66
CA ALA A 516 21.03 90.16 5.91
C ALA A 516 20.20 89.86 7.18
N ALA A 517 20.71 89.25 8.27
CA ALA A 517 21.95 88.50 8.54
C ALA A 517 21.79 87.73 9.89
N GLY A 518 22.65 86.74 10.21
CA GLY A 518 22.61 86.08 11.54
C GLY A 518 23.52 84.86 11.73
N ARG A 519 24.43 84.93 12.71
CA ARG A 519 25.35 83.89 13.25
C ARG A 519 25.49 84.19 14.77
N PRO A 520 26.09 83.34 15.63
CA PRO A 520 26.49 81.93 15.50
C PRO A 520 25.99 81.07 16.70
N ALA A 521 26.64 79.92 16.98
CA ALA A 521 26.33 79.02 18.10
C ALA A 521 27.14 79.31 19.39
N ARG A 522 26.74 78.68 20.53
CA ARG A 522 27.67 78.35 21.63
C ARG A 522 27.21 77.16 22.48
N GLN A 523 28.16 76.55 23.19
CA GLN A 523 28.00 75.46 24.16
C GLN A 523 28.02 76.01 25.60
N SER A 524 27.41 75.30 26.55
CA SER A 524 27.85 75.21 27.96
C SER A 524 27.22 73.99 28.66
N ALA A 525 27.67 73.63 29.86
CA ALA A 525 27.27 72.42 30.58
C ALA A 525 27.10 72.66 32.10
N GLY A 526 26.44 71.71 32.79
CA GLY A 526 26.53 71.51 34.25
C GLY A 526 25.26 71.86 35.07
N GLY A 527 25.15 71.35 36.31
CA GLY A 527 24.37 72.05 37.35
C GLY A 527 23.26 71.36 38.17
N ALA A 528 23.35 70.06 38.50
CA ALA A 528 22.94 69.43 39.78
C ALA A 528 21.80 69.98 40.71
N ARG A 529 20.98 69.03 41.25
CA ARG A 529 20.20 69.00 42.55
C ARG A 529 18.87 69.79 42.70
N SER A 530 17.79 69.11 43.16
CA SER A 530 17.29 69.12 44.57
C SER A 530 15.75 68.90 44.78
N ARG A 531 15.35 67.91 45.62
CA ARG A 531 14.08 67.82 46.44
C ARG A 531 12.71 67.78 45.68
N ALA A 532 11.52 67.39 46.20
CA ALA A 532 10.97 66.59 47.35
C ALA A 532 9.40 66.44 47.15
N ARG A 533 8.50 65.75 47.89
CA ARG A 533 8.47 64.83 49.06
C ARG A 533 7.07 64.11 49.21
N HIS A 534 7.01 62.80 49.54
CA HIS A 534 5.88 62.00 50.14
C HIS A 534 4.47 61.98 49.46
N HIS A 535 3.52 61.07 49.73
CA HIS A 535 3.22 60.06 50.79
C HIS A 535 2.71 58.70 50.19
N GLY A 536 2.53 57.57 50.91
CA GLY A 536 2.89 57.28 52.32
C GLY A 536 2.54 55.91 52.98
N SER A 537 1.57 55.09 52.53
CA SER A 537 1.08 53.91 53.32
C SER A 537 0.64 52.68 52.47
N GLY A 538 0.63 51.44 52.98
CA GLY A 538 1.16 50.91 54.25
C GLY A 538 0.85 49.41 54.54
N GLN A 539 1.71 48.74 55.32
CA GLN A 539 1.57 47.39 55.96
C GLN A 539 1.42 46.16 55.01
N ARG A 540 2.22 45.06 55.08
CA ARG A 540 2.77 44.17 56.15
C ARG A 540 1.89 42.96 56.47
N TYR A 541 2.40 41.75 56.18
CA TYR A 541 2.62 40.69 57.19
C TYR A 541 3.67 39.68 56.70
N ALA A 542 4.49 39.18 57.62
CA ALA A 542 5.43 38.07 57.41
C ALA A 542 5.77 37.44 58.77
N ASN A 543 5.89 36.11 58.82
CA ASN A 543 6.37 35.28 59.94
C ASN A 543 6.30 33.80 59.50
N LEU A 544 6.97 32.83 60.13
CA LEU A 544 8.34 32.74 60.65
C LEU A 544 8.52 31.24 61.00
N GLY A 545 9.68 30.62 60.75
CA GLY A 545 9.86 29.21 61.13
C GLY A 545 11.08 28.55 60.53
N ALA A 546 12.20 28.60 61.26
CA ALA A 546 13.36 27.75 61.01
C ALA A 546 13.66 26.95 62.28
N ASN A 547 14.09 25.69 62.14
CA ASN A 547 15.19 25.21 62.95
C ASN A 547 15.92 24.02 62.30
N SER A 548 17.17 23.81 62.72
CA SER A 548 18.05 22.72 62.33
C SER A 548 18.23 21.72 63.46
N GLY A 549 18.53 20.46 63.14
CA GLY A 549 18.95 19.46 64.14
C GLY A 549 19.61 18.24 63.51
N ALA A 550 20.77 17.86 64.01
CA ALA A 550 21.51 16.65 63.63
C ALA A 550 21.86 15.84 64.89
N GLY A 551 21.81 14.52 64.82
CA GLY A 551 22.04 13.64 65.99
C GLY A 551 22.33 12.20 65.60
N GLN A 552 23.36 11.61 66.21
CA GLN A 552 23.93 10.29 65.91
C GLN A 552 23.13 9.14 66.58
N GLY A 553 23.27 7.90 66.08
CA GLY A 553 22.76 6.69 66.77
C GLY A 553 23.14 5.38 66.07
N ALA A 554 23.91 4.51 66.74
CA ALA A 554 24.45 3.25 66.17
C ALA A 554 23.49 2.04 66.23
N GLY A 555 23.70 0.97 65.43
CA GLY A 555 22.67 -0.10 65.31
C GLY A 555 23.01 -1.56 64.93
N ARG A 556 24.24 -1.95 64.54
CA ARG A 556 24.73 -3.37 64.33
C ARG A 556 24.04 -4.29 63.27
N ARG A 557 24.91 -5.05 62.56
CA ARG A 557 24.75 -6.44 62.04
C ARG A 557 23.76 -6.68 60.86
N GLN A 558 24.01 -7.62 59.91
CA GLN A 558 25.15 -8.54 59.72
C GLN A 558 25.44 -8.90 58.24
N GLN A 559 26.72 -9.23 57.95
CA GLN A 559 27.29 -10.09 56.87
C GLN A 559 26.65 -10.10 55.45
N ARG A 560 27.38 -9.70 54.38
CA ARG A 560 28.44 -10.45 53.63
C ARG A 560 27.92 -11.68 52.87
N ARG A 561 28.48 -12.10 51.72
CA ARG A 561 29.17 -11.45 50.57
C ARG A 561 29.63 -12.57 49.60
N THR A 562 29.31 -12.46 48.31
CA THR A 562 30.13 -12.88 47.12
C THR A 562 30.70 -14.30 46.94
N ARG A 563 30.66 -14.78 45.68
CA ARG A 563 31.48 -15.84 45.01
C ARG A 563 31.19 -17.30 45.41
N ALA A 564 31.44 -18.32 44.57
CA ALA A 564 31.58 -18.41 43.09
C ALA A 564 31.67 -19.90 42.67
N LEU A 565 31.79 -20.14 41.34
CA LEU A 565 32.27 -21.35 40.64
C LEU A 565 31.34 -22.58 40.48
N GLU A 566 31.41 -23.09 39.25
CA GLU A 566 31.40 -24.50 38.79
C GLU A 566 30.19 -25.44 39.05
N GLY A 567 29.94 -26.31 38.07
CA GLY A 567 28.84 -27.29 38.06
C GLY A 567 28.52 -27.77 36.63
N GLN A 568 29.10 -28.90 36.22
CA GLN A 568 28.86 -29.51 34.90
C GLN A 568 27.72 -30.56 34.91
N ARG A 569 27.23 -30.84 33.69
CA ARG A 569 26.80 -32.16 33.14
C ARG A 569 25.39 -32.73 33.38
N TYR A 570 24.87 -33.20 32.24
CA TYR A 570 23.90 -34.28 31.97
C TYR A 570 22.43 -34.14 32.43
N GLY A 571 21.56 -34.70 31.60
CA GLY A 571 20.12 -34.49 31.49
C GLY A 571 19.73 -34.51 30.01
#